data_AF-A0A6B2G535-F1
#
_entry.id   AF-A0A6B2G535-F1
#
_cell.length_a   1.000
_cell.length_b   1.000
_cell.length_c   1.000
_cell.angle_alpha   90.00
_cell.angle_beta   90.00
_cell.angle_gamma   90.00
#
_symmetry.space_group_name_H-M   'P 1'
#
loop_
_entity.id
_entity.type
_entity.pdbx_description
1 polymer ?
#
loop_
_entity_poly.entity_id
_entity_poly.type
_entity_poly.pdbx_seq_one_letter_code
_entity_poly.pdbx_strand_id
1 'polypeptide(L)'
;SPENYIPIFLKRFQDVNFQNNDQQRVVSSLKYSVKAVSNHEEIIIECMRLSDYFHIPLGNLPPIDLQLTAWDIIFSRKLVQSRHILWCSVSENPDFGNSSESFVKY
;
A
#
# COMPACT_ATOMS: atom_id res chain seq x y z
N SER A 1 -26.69 -7.52 1.99
CA SER A 1 -26.80 -6.05 1.90
C SER A 1 -25.54 -5.52 1.28
N PRO A 2 -25.57 -4.55 0.34
CA PRO A 2 -24.34 -4.00 -0.20
C PRO A 2 -23.72 -3.14 0.90
N GLU A 3 -22.78 -3.71 1.64
CA GLU A 3 -21.96 -2.95 2.57
C GLU A 3 -21.18 -1.93 1.74
N ASN A 4 -21.25 -0.65 2.13
CA ASN A 4 -20.57 0.44 1.43
C ASN A 4 -19.07 0.15 1.36
N TYR A 5 -18.60 -0.37 0.23
CA TYR A 5 -17.20 -0.68 0.01
C TYR A 5 -16.46 0.62 -0.30
N ILE A 6 -15.92 1.25 0.76
CA ILE A 6 -15.12 2.46 0.66
C ILE A 6 -13.64 2.02 0.68
N PRO A 7 -12.93 2.04 -0.46
CA PRO A 7 -11.51 1.72 -0.46
C PRO A 7 -10.73 2.74 0.37
N ILE A 8 -9.91 2.26 1.31
CA ILE A 8 -9.10 3.10 2.19
C ILE A 8 -7.82 3.48 1.44
N PHE A 9 -7.86 4.58 0.69
CA PHE A 9 -6.66 5.16 0.10
C PHE A 9 -5.93 6.01 1.15
N LEU A 10 -4.99 5.40 1.88
CA LEU A 10 -4.10 6.11 2.79
C LEU A 10 -3.01 6.85 2.02
N LYS A 11 -3.36 7.87 1.23
CA LYS A 11 -2.32 8.74 0.66
C LYS A 11 -1.71 9.52 1.82
N ARG A 12 -0.52 9.12 2.29
CA ARG A 12 0.25 9.93 3.24
C ARG A 12 0.72 11.17 2.48
N PHE A 13 -0.05 12.24 2.62
CA PHE A 13 0.34 13.54 2.11
C PHE A 13 1.62 13.93 2.87
N GLN A 14 2.71 14.19 2.12
CA GLN A 14 3.94 14.69 2.71
C GLN A 14 3.61 15.93 3.55
N ASP A 15 4.10 15.96 4.78
CA ASP A 15 3.90 17.07 5.69
C ASP A 15 4.48 18.34 5.04
N VAL A 16 3.57 19.21 4.64
CA VAL A 16 3.93 20.50 4.08
C VAL A 16 4.56 21.30 5.22
N ASN A 17 5.79 21.78 5.03
CA ASN A 17 6.41 22.72 5.96
C ASN A 17 5.62 24.04 5.93
N PHE A 18 4.66 24.14 6.84
CA PHE A 18 3.85 25.33 7.07
C PHE A 18 4.76 26.43 7.62
N GLN A 19 5.00 27.47 6.82
CA GLN A 19 5.66 28.70 7.28
C GLN A 19 4.89 29.28 8.48
N ASN A 20 5.59 29.92 9.42
CA ASN A 20 5.02 30.37 10.71
C ASN A 20 3.90 31.43 10.60
N ASN A 21 3.67 32.02 9.41
CA ASN A 21 2.65 33.03 9.20
C ASN A 21 1.30 32.40 8.87
N ASP A 22 0.26 32.68 9.66
CA ASP A 22 -1.07 32.06 9.54
C ASP A 22 -1.69 32.18 8.15
N GLN A 23 -1.50 33.31 7.45
CA GLN A 23 -1.99 33.48 6.08
C GLN A 23 -1.32 32.52 5.08
N GLN A 24 0.00 32.33 5.20
CA GLN A 24 0.73 31.42 4.32
C GLN A 24 0.35 29.96 4.60
N ARG A 25 0.00 29.63 5.85
CA ARG A 25 -0.53 28.30 6.25
C ARG A 25 -1.88 27.99 5.61
N VAL A 26 -2.80 28.96 5.63
CA VAL A 26 -4.13 28.80 5.03
C VAL A 26 -4.03 28.70 3.50
N VAL A 27 -3.21 29.54 2.85
CA VAL A 27 -3.05 29.49 1.40
C VAL A 27 -2.36 28.20 0.94
N SER A 28 -1.33 27.76 1.66
CA SER A 28 -0.67 26.48 1.36
C SER A 28 -1.65 25.33 1.51
N SER A 29 -2.28 25.15 2.68
CA SER A 29 -3.29 24.08 2.89
C SER A 29 -4.40 24.07 1.84
N LEU A 30 -4.98 25.23 1.48
CA LEU A 30 -5.96 25.31 0.40
C LEU A 30 -5.42 24.85 -0.95
N LYS A 31 -4.21 25.29 -1.34
CA LYS A 31 -3.56 24.83 -2.57
C LYS A 31 -3.37 23.32 -2.57
N TYR A 32 -2.98 22.74 -1.44
CA TYR A 32 -2.83 21.29 -1.30
C TYR A 32 -4.17 20.56 -1.40
N SER A 33 -5.20 21.02 -0.71
CA SER A 33 -6.55 20.44 -0.79
C SER A 33 -7.12 20.51 -2.20
N VAL A 34 -6.98 21.65 -2.88
CA VAL A 34 -7.44 21.82 -4.27
C VAL A 34 -6.66 20.91 -5.21
N LYS A 35 -5.33 20.83 -5.07
CA LYS A 35 -4.50 19.92 -5.88
C LYS A 35 -4.83 18.46 -5.62
N ALA A 36 -5.10 18.09 -4.37
CA ALA A 36 -5.53 16.74 -4.01
C ALA A 36 -6.84 16.42 -4.73
N VAL A 37 -7.88 17.25 -4.55
CA VAL A 37 -9.21 17.11 -5.17
C VAL A 37 -9.13 17.06 -6.70
N SER A 38 -8.36 17.97 -7.31
CA SER A 38 -8.26 18.09 -8.77
C SER A 38 -7.67 16.86 -9.45
N ASN A 39 -6.84 16.08 -8.75
CA ASN A 39 -6.13 14.95 -9.33
C ASN A 39 -6.78 13.59 -9.00
N HIS A 40 -7.95 13.57 -8.34
CA HIS A 40 -8.56 12.30 -7.90
C HIS A 40 -8.95 11.39 -9.06
N GLU A 41 -9.46 11.92 -10.17
CA GLU A 41 -9.90 11.11 -11.30
C GLU A 41 -8.74 10.32 -11.91
N GLU A 42 -7.62 11.00 -12.15
CA GLU A 42 -6.39 10.38 -12.68
C GLU A 42 -5.86 9.30 -11.72
N ILE A 43 -5.85 9.59 -10.41
CA ILE A 43 -5.41 8.63 -9.39
C ILE A 43 -6.33 7.39 -9.36
N ILE A 44 -7.64 7.59 -9.40
CA ILE A 44 -8.61 6.48 -9.35
C ILE A 44 -8.47 5.59 -10.58
N ILE A 45 -8.36 6.17 -11.78
CA ILE A 45 -8.16 5.42 -13.02
C ILE A 45 -6.88 4.60 -12.97
N GLU A 46 -5.79 5.18 -12.46
CA GLU A 46 -4.53 4.46 -12.31
C GLU A 46 -4.63 3.33 -11.30
N CYS A 47 -5.25 3.57 -10.14
CA CYS A 47 -5.51 2.50 -9.17
C CYS A 47 -6.35 1.37 -9.76
N MET A 48 -7.37 1.66 -10.57
CA MET A 48 -8.17 0.63 -11.24
C MET A 48 -7.31 -0.22 -12.19
N ARG A 49 -6.45 0.42 -13.00
CA ARG A 49 -5.52 -0.29 -13.88
C ARG A 49 -4.57 -1.20 -13.12
N LEU A 50 -4.04 -0.72 -11.99
CA LEU A 50 -3.12 -1.49 -11.15
C LEU A 50 -3.83 -2.65 -10.45
N SER A 51 -5.06 -2.44 -9.98
CA SER A 51 -5.93 -3.49 -9.43
C SER A 51 -6.14 -4.61 -10.45
N ASP A 52 -6.47 -4.25 -11.69
CA ASP A 52 -6.68 -5.22 -12.77
C ASP A 52 -5.37 -5.93 -13.16
N TYR A 53 -4.27 -5.20 -13.27
CA TYR A 53 -2.96 -5.74 -13.62
C TYR A 53 -2.42 -6.72 -12.57
N PHE A 54 -2.50 -6.34 -11.29
CA PHE A 54 -2.06 -7.18 -10.18
C PHE A 54 -3.12 -8.17 -9.74
N HIS A 55 -4.32 -8.17 -10.31
CA HIS A 55 -5.44 -9.01 -9.89
C HIS A 55 -5.65 -8.99 -8.36
N ILE A 56 -5.66 -7.80 -7.77
CA ILE A 56 -5.99 -7.58 -6.36
C ILE A 56 -7.15 -6.60 -6.25
N PRO A 57 -8.03 -6.69 -5.24
CA PRO A 57 -9.08 -5.70 -5.05
C PRO A 57 -8.52 -4.29 -4.87
N LEU A 58 -9.22 -3.29 -5.40
CA LEU A 58 -8.83 -1.88 -5.33
C LEU A 58 -8.54 -1.41 -3.89
N GLY A 59 -9.32 -1.90 -2.90
CA GLY A 59 -9.13 -1.56 -1.49
C GLY A 59 -7.87 -2.16 -0.84
N ASN A 60 -7.23 -3.13 -1.50
CA ASN A 60 -6.00 -3.78 -1.04
C ASN A 60 -4.76 -3.22 -1.75
N LEU A 61 -4.90 -2.21 -2.61
CA LEU A 61 -3.74 -1.55 -3.19
C LEU A 61 -2.97 -0.84 -2.07
N PRO A 62 -1.64 -1.07 -1.99
CA PRO A 62 -0.84 -0.48 -0.95
C PRO A 62 -0.80 1.05 -1.12
N PRO A 63 -1.00 1.81 -0.03
CA PRO A 63 -0.88 3.26 -0.06
C PRO A 63 0.55 3.76 -0.27
N ILE A 64 1.54 2.94 0.11
CA ILE A 64 2.97 3.25 0.12
C ILE A 64 3.71 2.08 -0.53
N ASP A 65 4.71 2.37 -1.36
CA ASP A 65 5.61 1.39 -1.98
C ASP A 65 4.94 0.28 -2.81
N LEU A 66 4.07 0.69 -3.75
CA LEU A 66 3.41 -0.19 -4.72
C LEU A 66 4.34 -1.19 -5.40
N GLN A 67 5.57 -0.78 -5.72
CA GLN A 67 6.55 -1.65 -6.38
C GLN A 67 6.88 -2.86 -5.51
N LEU A 68 7.14 -2.68 -4.22
CA LEU A 68 7.51 -3.78 -3.32
C LEU A 68 6.37 -4.78 -3.20
N THR A 69 5.16 -4.31 -2.94
CA THR A 69 3.97 -5.17 -2.86
C THR A 69 3.68 -5.86 -4.20
N ALA A 70 3.89 -5.18 -5.32
CA ALA A 70 3.76 -5.77 -6.65
C ALA A 70 4.73 -6.94 -6.85
N TRP A 71 5.99 -6.75 -6.47
CA TRP A 71 7.00 -7.81 -6.50
C TRP A 71 6.60 -8.98 -5.61
N ASP A 72 6.16 -8.72 -4.38
CA ASP A 72 5.70 -9.76 -3.45
C ASP A 72 4.54 -10.56 -4.03
N ILE A 73 3.51 -9.89 -4.58
CA ILE A 73 2.35 -10.57 -5.19
C ILE A 73 2.78 -11.48 -6.34
N ILE A 74 3.60 -10.98 -7.27
CA ILE A 74 4.05 -11.74 -8.43
C ILE A 74 4.91 -12.92 -7.97
N PHE A 75 5.82 -12.69 -7.03
CA PHE A 75 6.72 -13.70 -6.50
C PHE A 75 5.95 -14.80 -5.76
N SER A 76 5.06 -14.46 -4.84
CA SER A 76 4.21 -15.42 -4.12
C SER A 76 3.39 -16.27 -5.09
N ARG A 77 2.77 -15.67 -6.11
CA ARG A 77 2.02 -16.42 -7.13
C ARG A 77 2.90 -17.40 -7.89
N LYS A 78 4.13 -17.02 -8.22
CA LYS A 78 5.08 -17.91 -8.90
C LYS A 78 5.46 -19.09 -8.02
N LEU A 79 5.70 -18.87 -6.73
CA LEU A 79 6.00 -19.93 -5.78
C LEU A 79 4.84 -20.90 -5.59
N VAL A 80 3.60 -20.42 -5.55
CA VAL A 80 2.40 -21.28 -5.51
C VAL A 80 2.27 -22.07 -6.82
N GLN A 81 2.45 -21.41 -7.98
CA GLN A 81 2.35 -22.04 -9.30
C GLN A 81 3.38 -23.17 -9.47
N SER A 82 4.61 -22.99 -9.00
CA SER A 82 5.66 -24.01 -9.06
C SER A 82 5.65 -25.00 -7.89
N ARG A 83 4.69 -24.87 -6.95
CA ARG A 83 4.56 -25.69 -5.74
C ARG A 83 5.82 -25.65 -4.84
N HIS A 84 6.52 -24.51 -4.80
CA HIS A 84 7.64 -24.28 -3.89
C HIS A 84 7.18 -23.88 -2.49
N ILE A 85 5.95 -23.39 -2.33
CA ILE A 85 5.34 -23.10 -1.03
C ILE A 85 4.20 -24.10 -0.78
N LEU A 86 4.25 -24.77 0.37
CA LEU A 86 3.17 -25.61 0.91
C LEU A 86 2.29 -24.84 1.91
N TRP A 87 2.91 -23.96 2.70
CA TRP A 87 2.29 -23.11 3.70
C TRP A 87 3.17 -21.87 3.91
N CYS A 88 2.56 -20.74 4.29
CA CYS A 88 3.26 -19.52 4.69
C CYS A 88 2.78 -19.19 6.10
N SER A 89 3.70 -19.06 7.05
CA SER A 89 3.33 -18.68 8.41
C SER A 89 2.86 -17.23 8.47
N VAL A 90 1.88 -16.93 9.33
CA VAL A 90 1.45 -15.54 9.60
C VAL A 90 2.44 -14.84 10.54
N SER A 91 3.41 -15.56 11.11
CA SER A 91 4.47 -14.99 11.93
C SER A 91 5.51 -14.26 11.09
N GLU A 92 6.11 -13.20 11.62
CA GLU A 92 7.32 -12.58 11.05
C GLU A 92 8.55 -13.49 11.10
N ASN A 93 8.47 -14.64 11.78
CA ASN A 93 9.54 -15.62 11.82
C ASN A 93 9.71 -16.27 10.44
N PRO A 94 10.94 -16.35 9.93
CA PRO A 94 11.19 -16.92 8.61
C PRO A 94 10.91 -18.43 8.60
N ASP A 95 10.28 -18.91 7.51
CA ASP A 95 9.83 -20.30 7.30
C ASP A 95 10.98 -21.29 7.01
N PHE A 96 12.06 -21.24 7.79
CA PHE A 96 13.08 -22.28 7.84
C PHE A 96 12.58 -23.37 8.79
N GLY A 97 12.08 -24.49 8.25
CA GLY A 97 11.51 -25.60 9.03
C GLY A 97 12.24 -25.85 10.36
N ASN A 98 11.51 -25.69 11.47
CA ASN A 98 11.94 -25.59 12.89
C ASN A 98 12.44 -24.21 13.37
N SER A 99 11.51 -23.38 13.85
CA SER A 99 11.79 -22.08 14.50
C SER A 99 11.80 -22.12 16.04
N SER A 100 12.05 -23.28 16.66
CA SER A 100 12.41 -23.33 18.09
C SER A 100 13.91 -23.16 18.35
N GLU A 101 14.70 -22.80 17.34
CA GLU A 101 16.02 -22.22 17.56
C GLU A 101 15.88 -20.70 17.59
N SER A 102 15.69 -20.19 18.81
CA SER A 102 15.85 -18.77 19.10
C SER A 102 17.23 -18.35 18.61
N PHE A 103 17.28 -17.63 17.49
CA PHE A 103 18.47 -16.91 17.04
C PHE A 103 18.81 -15.86 18.10
N VAL A 104 19.59 -16.27 19.10
CA VAL A 104 20.21 -15.37 20.06
C VAL A 104 21.18 -14.51 19.25
N LYS A 105 20.83 -13.23 19.14
CA LYS A 105 21.71 -12.19 18.58
C LYS A 105 22.95 -12.10 19.48
N TYR A 106 24.12 -12.42 18.94
CA TYR A 106 25.42 -12.00 19.48
C TYR A 106 25.69 -10.55 19.12
#